data_AF-A0A7W1BHV1-F1
#
_entry.id   AF-A0A7W1BHV1-F1
#
_cell.length_a   1.000
_cell.length_b   1.000
_cell.length_c   1.000
_cell.angle_alpha   90.00
_cell.angle_beta   90.00
_cell.angle_gamma   90.00
#
_symmetry.space_group_name_H-M   'P 1'
#
loop_
_entity.id
_entity.type
_entity.pdbx_description
1 polymer ?
#
loop_
_entity_poly.entity_id
_entity_poly.type
_entity_poly.pdbx_seq_one_letter_code
_entity_poly.pdbx_strand_id
1 'polypeptide(L)'
;MTLGEFSLLLNVEPKWVLNASAALGGALQYTLPAAKQLAVARALHQALGVPIPRAHELAGQILARYKAERLPVTVLSEGKTGLGDTVDTTIDVYRILAAVYTGLSRLRTAYAPRRRGRPGTARRDSVRAAVEYGLDLTLLSANLGRTHAERLRQLDAMAGFRRGVGRRPLTTVAP
;
A
#
# COMPACT_ATOMS: atom_id res chain seq x y z
N MET A 1 0.47 20.07 -2.80
CA MET A 1 1.37 19.26 -3.63
C MET A 1 1.44 19.92 -4.99
N THR A 2 2.62 19.99 -5.61
CA THR A 2 2.75 20.51 -6.98
C THR A 2 2.28 19.47 -8.01
N LEU A 3 2.07 19.89 -9.27
CA LEU A 3 1.76 18.96 -10.37
C LEU A 3 2.86 17.89 -10.53
N GLY A 4 4.14 18.29 -10.46
CA GLY A 4 5.27 17.38 -10.57
C GLY A 4 5.26 16.33 -9.45
N GLU A 5 5.07 16.78 -8.21
CA GLU A 5 4.95 15.89 -7.05
C GLU A 5 3.77 14.92 -7.17
N PHE A 6 2.61 15.42 -7.64
CA PHE A 6 1.40 14.62 -7.84
C PHE A 6 1.59 13.55 -8.92
N SER A 7 2.22 13.93 -10.03
CA SER A 7 2.53 13.00 -11.13
C SER A 7 3.52 11.91 -10.71
N LEU A 8 4.53 12.26 -9.90
CA LEU A 8 5.51 11.31 -9.38
C LEU A 8 4.88 10.31 -8.40
N LEU A 9 3.96 10.78 -7.56
CA LEU A 9 3.23 9.94 -6.62
C LEU A 9 2.38 8.89 -7.36
N LEU A 10 1.80 9.25 -8.50
CA LEU A 10 1.01 8.37 -9.37
C LEU A 10 1.85 7.54 -10.35
N ASN A 11 3.16 7.80 -10.42
CA ASN A 11 4.07 7.24 -11.43
C ASN A 11 3.52 7.42 -12.86
N VAL A 12 3.18 8.67 -13.20
CA VAL A 12 2.67 9.10 -14.52
C VAL A 12 3.37 10.37 -14.96
N GLU A 13 3.25 10.69 -16.24
CA GLU A 13 3.67 11.98 -16.78
C GLU A 13 2.73 13.12 -16.33
N PRO A 14 3.24 14.35 -16.11
CA PRO A 14 2.42 15.51 -15.80
C PRO A 14 1.29 15.79 -16.80
N LYS A 15 1.54 15.55 -18.09
CA LYS A 15 0.55 15.73 -19.16
C LYS A 15 -0.68 14.84 -18.97
N TRP A 16 -0.47 13.61 -18.49
CA TRP A 16 -1.58 12.71 -18.18
C TRP A 16 -2.46 13.26 -17.06
N VAL A 17 -1.86 13.82 -16.01
CA VAL A 17 -2.61 14.43 -14.89
C VAL A 17 -3.43 15.63 -15.37
N LEU A 18 -2.85 16.46 -16.24
CA LEU A 18 -3.57 17.60 -16.83
C LEU A 18 -4.77 17.14 -17.68
N ASN A 19 -4.58 16.12 -18.52
CA ASN A 19 -5.67 15.55 -19.33
C ASN A 19 -6.76 14.92 -18.46
N ALA A 20 -6.37 14.21 -17.40
CA ALA A 20 -7.31 13.64 -16.44
C ALA A 20 -8.08 14.74 -15.70
N SER A 21 -7.39 15.81 -15.25
CA SER A 21 -8.02 16.98 -14.64
C SER A 21 -9.02 17.63 -15.60
N ALA A 22 -8.64 17.85 -16.86
CA ALA A 22 -9.52 18.42 -17.88
C ALA A 22 -10.76 17.56 -18.13
N ALA A 23 -10.59 16.24 -18.22
CA ALA A 23 -11.70 15.29 -18.33
C ALA A 23 -12.64 15.33 -17.11
N LEU A 24 -12.13 15.69 -15.93
CA LEU A 24 -12.88 15.86 -14.69
C LEU A 24 -13.41 17.30 -14.48
N GLY A 25 -13.36 18.16 -15.51
CA GLY A 25 -13.87 19.53 -15.45
C GLY A 25 -12.89 20.55 -14.82
N GLY A 26 -11.59 20.23 -14.77
CA GLY A 26 -10.53 21.17 -14.36
C GLY A 26 -10.38 21.40 -12.86
N ALA A 27 -11.21 20.77 -12.03
CA ALA A 27 -11.27 20.99 -10.58
C ALA A 27 -10.37 20.07 -9.73
N LEU A 28 -9.42 19.36 -10.34
CA LEU A 28 -8.60 18.38 -9.61
C LEU A 28 -7.65 19.06 -8.63
N GLN A 29 -7.89 18.86 -7.33
CA GLN A 29 -6.99 19.32 -6.29
C GLN A 29 -5.83 18.35 -6.09
N TYR A 30 -4.59 18.84 -6.12
CA TYR A 30 -3.40 18.01 -5.92
C TYR A 30 -3.19 17.66 -4.44
N THR A 31 -4.01 16.72 -3.96
CA THR A 31 -4.00 16.21 -2.58
C THR A 31 -3.74 14.71 -2.57
N LEU A 32 -3.29 14.16 -1.44
CA LEU A 32 -3.09 12.72 -1.30
C LEU A 32 -4.40 11.92 -1.48
N PRO A 33 -5.57 12.34 -0.93
CA PRO A 33 -6.85 11.69 -1.21
C PRO A 33 -7.19 11.66 -2.71
N ALA A 34 -7.03 12.78 -3.41
CA ALA A 34 -7.27 12.85 -4.85
C ALA A 34 -6.33 11.93 -5.63
N ALA A 35 -5.06 11.83 -5.22
CA ALA A 35 -4.11 10.89 -5.84
C ALA A 35 -4.53 9.43 -5.65
N LYS A 36 -4.99 9.04 -4.45
CA LYS A 36 -5.50 7.68 -4.21
C LYS A 36 -6.68 7.35 -5.09
N GLN A 37 -7.65 8.26 -5.17
CA GLN A 37 -8.83 8.10 -6.02
C GLN A 37 -8.46 8.01 -7.50
N LEU A 38 -7.57 8.89 -7.97
CA LEU A 38 -7.13 8.89 -9.36
C LEU A 38 -6.28 7.66 -9.72
N ALA A 39 -5.50 7.11 -8.78
CA ALA A 39 -4.76 5.86 -8.98
C ALA A 39 -5.72 4.67 -9.20
N VAL A 40 -6.78 4.57 -8.39
CA VAL A 40 -7.81 3.53 -8.56
C VAL A 40 -8.60 3.76 -9.86
N ALA A 41 -8.95 5.01 -10.18
CA ALA A 41 -9.62 5.37 -11.42
C ALA A 41 -8.79 4.99 -12.66
N ARG A 42 -7.47 5.21 -12.61
CA ARG A 42 -6.56 4.79 -13.68
C ARG A 42 -6.54 3.27 -13.83
N ALA A 43 -6.44 2.53 -12.73
CA ALA A 43 -6.47 1.07 -12.78
C ALA A 43 -7.78 0.54 -13.37
N LEU A 44 -8.91 1.13 -12.99
CA LEU A 44 -10.23 0.86 -13.56
C LEU A 44 -10.29 1.15 -15.05
N HIS A 45 -9.83 2.33 -15.47
CA HIS A 45 -9.79 2.72 -16.88
C HIS A 45 -8.94 1.76 -17.72
N GLN A 46 -7.79 1.32 -17.19
CA GLN A 46 -6.89 0.39 -17.87
C GLN A 46 -7.45 -1.04 -17.93
N ALA A 47 -8.12 -1.50 -16.88
CA ALA A 47 -8.65 -2.86 -16.82
C ALA A 47 -9.98 -3.02 -17.58
N LEU A 48 -10.87 -2.02 -17.50
CA LEU A 48 -12.25 -2.08 -17.99
C LEU A 48 -12.51 -1.21 -19.21
N GLY A 49 -11.56 -0.36 -19.62
CA GLY A 49 -11.74 0.59 -20.72
C GLY A 49 -12.75 1.70 -20.45
N VAL A 50 -13.30 1.81 -19.22
CA VAL A 50 -14.30 2.82 -18.87
C VAL A 50 -13.70 4.23 -18.91
N PRO A 51 -14.43 5.26 -19.39
CA PRO A 51 -13.91 6.63 -19.44
C PRO A 51 -13.47 7.14 -18.06
N ILE A 52 -12.39 7.94 -18.01
CA ILE A 52 -11.80 8.47 -16.75
C ILE A 52 -12.83 9.11 -15.80
N PRO A 53 -13.81 9.93 -16.26
CA PRO A 53 -14.81 10.49 -15.35
C PRO A 53 -15.63 9.41 -14.64
N ARG A 54 -16.07 8.40 -15.39
CA ARG A 54 -16.82 7.27 -14.84
C ARG A 54 -15.94 6.42 -13.92
N ALA A 55 -14.69 6.18 -14.32
CA ALA A 55 -13.72 5.47 -13.50
C ALA A 55 -13.45 6.19 -12.17
N HIS A 56 -13.44 7.52 -12.18
CA HIS A 56 -13.20 8.36 -11.01
C HIS A 56 -14.37 8.32 -10.01
N GLU A 57 -15.61 8.32 -10.51
CA GLU A 57 -16.80 8.08 -9.68
C GLU A 57 -16.76 6.71 -9.02
N LEU A 58 -16.52 5.65 -9.80
CA LEU A 58 -16.42 4.28 -9.30
C LEU A 58 -15.29 4.13 -8.28
N ALA A 59 -14.14 4.75 -8.53
CA ALA A 59 -13.02 4.77 -7.60
C ALA A 59 -13.40 5.36 -6.23
N GLY A 60 -14.23 6.41 -6.21
CA GLY A 60 -14.74 6.98 -4.96
C GLY A 60 -15.56 5.97 -4.16
N GLN A 61 -16.46 5.25 -4.83
CA GLN A 61 -17.29 4.21 -4.20
C GLN A 61 -16.45 3.04 -3.68
N ILE A 62 -15.49 2.57 -4.48
CA ILE A 62 -14.57 1.49 -4.12
C ILE A 62 -13.73 1.86 -2.90
N LEU A 63 -13.18 3.08 -2.86
CA LEU A 63 -12.39 3.54 -1.72
C LEU A 63 -13.23 3.68 -0.44
N ALA A 64 -14.49 4.09 -0.56
CA ALA A 64 -15.41 4.13 0.57
C ALA A 64 -15.68 2.72 1.13
N ARG A 65 -15.95 1.74 0.25
CA ARG A 65 -16.14 0.34 0.64
C ARG A 65 -14.87 -0.28 1.24
N TYR A 66 -13.73 -0.08 0.59
CA TYR A 66 -12.43 -0.56 1.08
C TYR A 66 -12.09 0.01 2.45
N LYS A 67 -12.42 1.29 2.73
CA LYS A 67 -12.20 1.89 4.06
C LYS A 67 -12.98 1.16 5.16
N ALA A 68 -14.19 0.67 4.85
CA ALA A 68 -15.03 -0.06 5.79
C ALA A 68 -14.58 -1.51 5.97
N GLU A 69 -14.27 -2.21 4.88
CA GLU A 69 -14.09 -3.67 4.88
C GLU A 69 -12.62 -4.11 4.86
N ARG A 70 -11.71 -3.29 4.32
CA ARG A 70 -10.29 -3.62 4.06
C ARG A 70 -10.06 -4.87 3.21
N LEU A 71 -11.08 -5.30 2.47
CA LEU A 71 -11.02 -6.46 1.58
C LEU A 71 -10.86 -6.03 0.10
N PRO A 72 -10.35 -6.91 -0.77
CA PRO A 72 -10.41 -6.70 -2.22
C PRO A 72 -11.84 -6.40 -2.67
N VAL A 73 -12.01 -5.42 -3.55
CA VAL A 73 -13.35 -5.00 -4.01
C VAL A 73 -13.58 -5.55 -5.41
N THR A 74 -14.59 -6.41 -5.56
CA THR A 74 -15.06 -6.85 -6.87
C THR A 74 -15.97 -5.79 -7.47
N VAL A 75 -15.69 -5.44 -8.72
CA VAL A 75 -16.46 -4.49 -9.53
C VAL A 75 -17.06 -5.26 -10.70
N LEU A 76 -18.39 -5.22 -10.79
CA LEU A 76 -19.11 -5.75 -11.93
C LEU A 76 -19.08 -4.68 -13.03
N SER A 77 -18.63 -5.03 -14.22
CA SER A 77 -18.76 -4.16 -15.38
C SER A 77 -19.60 -4.86 -16.45
N GLU A 78 -20.71 -4.23 -16.83
CA GLU A 78 -21.43 -4.61 -18.05
C GLU A 78 -20.55 -4.26 -19.25
N GLY A 79 -20.04 -5.28 -19.94
CA GLY A 79 -19.23 -5.08 -21.13
C GLY A 79 -20.06 -4.52 -22.28
N LYS A 80 -19.58 -3.47 -22.95
CA LYS A 80 -20.05 -3.08 -24.29
C LYS A 80 -19.43 -3.96 -25.38
N THR A 81 -19.34 -5.26 -25.16
CA THR A 81 -18.71 -6.20 -26.10
C THR A 81 -19.74 -6.93 -26.96
N GLY A 82 -20.86 -6.31 -27.36
CA GLY A 82 -21.79 -6.84 -28.38
C GLY A 82 -22.54 -8.15 -28.04
N LEU A 83 -22.00 -8.97 -27.15
CA LEU A 83 -22.63 -9.99 -26.33
C LEU A 83 -22.73 -9.38 -24.94
N GLY A 84 -23.93 -9.32 -24.36
CA GLY A 84 -24.20 -8.76 -23.03
C GLY A 84 -23.62 -9.56 -21.87
N ASP A 85 -22.35 -9.99 -21.96
CA ASP A 85 -21.64 -10.66 -20.89
C ASP A 85 -21.09 -9.62 -19.89
N THR A 86 -21.53 -9.77 -18.65
CA THR A 86 -21.00 -9.04 -17.50
C THR A 86 -19.64 -9.63 -17.15
N VAL A 87 -18.61 -8.79 -17.10
CA VAL A 87 -17.25 -9.21 -16.71
C VAL A 87 -17.02 -8.83 -15.26
N ASP A 88 -16.81 -9.83 -14.42
CA ASP A 88 -16.41 -9.65 -13.02
C ASP A 88 -14.93 -9.28 -12.96
N THR A 89 -14.61 -8.09 -12.46
CA THR A 89 -13.22 -7.64 -12.29
C THR A 89 -12.95 -7.37 -10.82
N THR A 90 -12.06 -8.17 -10.23
CA THR A 90 -11.58 -7.96 -8.86
C THR A 90 -10.41 -6.98 -8.84
N ILE A 91 -10.52 -5.93 -8.03
CA ILE A 91 -9.49 -4.90 -7.92
C ILE A 91 -8.83 -4.99 -6.54
N ASP A 92 -7.53 -5.25 -6.57
CA ASP A 92 -6.69 -5.17 -5.38
C ASP A 92 -6.35 -3.70 -5.04
N VAL A 93 -7.26 -3.08 -4.30
CA VAL A 93 -7.12 -1.69 -3.83
C VAL A 93 -5.88 -1.53 -2.96
N TYR A 94 -5.54 -2.52 -2.15
CA TYR A 94 -4.37 -2.47 -1.28
C TYR A 94 -3.09 -2.31 -2.11
N ARG A 95 -2.91 -3.13 -3.15
CA ARG A 95 -1.74 -3.07 -4.03
C ARG A 95 -1.62 -1.72 -4.74
N ILE A 96 -2.73 -1.16 -5.22
CA ILE A 96 -2.75 0.16 -5.85
C ILE A 96 -2.33 1.25 -4.84
N LEU A 97 -2.88 1.22 -3.64
CA LEU A 97 -2.55 2.18 -2.59
C LEU A 97 -1.10 2.03 -2.10
N ALA A 98 -0.59 0.81 -2.03
CA ALA A 98 0.81 0.54 -1.68
C ALA A 98 1.78 1.21 -2.67
N ALA A 99 1.46 1.18 -3.97
CA ALA A 99 2.25 1.89 -4.98
C ALA A 99 2.23 3.41 -4.76
N VAL A 100 1.05 3.98 -4.47
CA VAL A 100 0.89 5.41 -4.13
C VAL A 100 1.72 5.79 -2.90
N TYR A 101 1.69 4.99 -1.84
CA TYR A 101 2.48 5.26 -0.63
C TYR A 101 3.98 5.09 -0.86
N THR A 102 4.38 4.18 -1.73
CA THR A 102 5.78 4.05 -2.17
C THR A 102 6.24 5.32 -2.89
N GLY A 103 5.41 5.87 -3.79
CA GLY A 103 5.65 7.15 -4.45
C GLY A 103 5.77 8.32 -3.45
N LEU A 104 4.86 8.39 -2.47
CA LEU A 104 4.93 9.38 -1.39
C LEU A 104 6.21 9.27 -0.55
N SER A 105 6.63 8.03 -0.23
CA SER A 105 7.87 7.78 0.49
C SER A 105 9.09 8.27 -0.29
N ARG A 106 9.17 7.95 -1.60
CA ARG A 106 10.21 8.45 -2.50
C ARG A 106 10.23 9.97 -2.55
N LEU A 107 9.07 10.60 -2.60
CA LEU A 107 8.96 12.05 -2.64
C LEU A 107 9.56 12.69 -1.38
N ARG A 108 9.26 12.11 -0.21
CA ARG A 108 9.79 12.55 1.08
C ARG A 108 11.28 12.28 1.27
N THR A 109 11.84 11.25 0.63
CA THR A 109 13.26 10.90 0.80
C THR A 109 14.16 11.57 -0.25
N ALA A 110 13.69 11.71 -1.48
CA ALA A 110 14.47 12.25 -2.59
C ALA A 110 14.36 13.78 -2.72
N TYR A 111 13.19 14.36 -2.41
CA TYR A 111 12.91 15.79 -2.62
C TYR A 111 12.69 16.59 -1.34
N ALA A 112 12.78 15.96 -0.15
CA ALA A 112 12.89 16.75 1.07
C ALA A 112 14.20 17.56 1.03
N PRO A 113 14.18 18.84 1.43
CA PRO A 113 15.40 19.62 1.53
C PRO A 113 16.39 18.86 2.41
N ARG A 114 17.49 18.39 1.82
CA ARG A 114 18.64 17.85 2.56
C ARG A 114 19.08 18.95 3.51
N ARG A 115 18.76 18.83 4.80
CA ARG A 115 19.31 19.71 5.83
C ARG A 115 20.83 19.60 5.74
N ARG A 116 21.48 20.63 5.20
CA ARG A 116 22.94 20.75 5.27
C ARG A 116 23.31 21.00 6.73
N GLY A 117 24.23 20.19 7.25
CA GLY A 117 24.70 20.26 8.63
C GLY A 117 24.65 18.91 9.35
N ARG A 118 25.38 18.83 10.47
CA ARG A 118 25.36 17.66 11.37
C ARG A 118 23.91 17.41 11.82
N PRO A 119 23.38 16.18 11.73
CA PRO A 119 22.05 15.88 12.25
C PRO A 119 21.98 16.35 13.69
N GLY A 120 21.09 17.32 13.96
CA GLY A 120 20.78 17.67 15.34
C GLY A 120 20.30 16.41 16.03
N THR A 121 20.89 16.07 17.16
CA THR A 121 20.53 14.93 18.01
C THR A 121 19.17 15.17 18.67
N ALA A 122 18.13 15.39 17.85
CA ALA A 122 16.77 15.19 18.31
C ALA A 122 16.64 13.69 18.51
N ARG A 123 16.49 13.29 19.78
CA ARG A 123 16.22 11.92 20.20
C ARG A 123 14.87 11.51 19.62
N ARG A 124 14.83 11.22 18.32
CA ARG A 124 13.65 10.67 17.66
C ARG A 124 13.50 9.27 18.21
N ASP A 125 12.40 9.07 18.91
CA ASP A 125 12.02 7.76 19.38
C ASP A 125 11.64 6.90 18.18
N SER A 126 12.66 6.25 17.61
CA SER A 126 12.55 5.40 16.42
C SER A 126 11.57 4.26 16.62
N VAL A 127 11.37 3.83 17.88
CA VAL A 127 10.39 2.82 18.26
C VAL A 127 8.98 3.38 18.04
N ARG A 128 8.72 4.59 18.55
CA ARG A 128 7.41 5.25 18.36
C ARG A 128 7.07 5.50 16.89
N ALA A 129 8.05 5.96 16.11
CA ALA A 129 7.87 6.20 14.68
C ALA A 129 7.54 4.91 13.90
N ALA A 130 8.13 3.78 14.29
CA ALA A 130 7.85 2.48 13.69
C ALA A 130 6.48 1.92 14.10
N VAL A 131 6.04 2.12 15.35
CA VAL A 131 4.67 1.79 15.80
C VAL A 131 3.62 2.64 15.07
N GLU A 132 3.85 3.95 14.94
CA GLU A 132 2.97 4.86 14.18
C GLU A 132 2.89 4.48 12.68
N TYR A 133 3.93 3.83 12.15
CA TYR A 133 3.97 3.28 10.80
C TYR A 133 3.28 1.90 10.68
N GLY A 134 2.79 1.33 11.78
CA GLY A 134 2.08 0.04 11.83
C GLY A 134 2.98 -1.19 11.91
N LEU A 135 4.26 -1.03 12.28
CA LEU A 135 5.15 -2.16 12.56
C LEU A 135 4.86 -2.72 13.96
N ASP A 136 4.62 -4.02 14.04
CA ASP A 136 4.53 -4.71 15.33
C ASP A 136 5.94 -4.92 15.91
N LEU A 137 6.27 -4.12 16.92
CA LEU A 137 7.56 -4.18 17.61
C LEU A 137 7.50 -4.99 18.92
N THR A 138 6.36 -5.62 19.25
CA THR A 138 6.21 -6.36 20.52
C THR A 138 7.27 -7.45 20.67
N LEU A 139 7.53 -8.21 19.60
CA LEU A 139 8.57 -9.23 19.56
C LEU A 139 9.99 -8.65 19.69
N LEU A 140 10.26 -7.50 19.07
CA LEU A 140 11.57 -6.87 19.15
C LEU A 140 11.85 -6.34 20.56
N SER A 141 10.87 -5.64 21.15
CA SER A 141 10.93 -5.12 22.51
C SER A 141 11.08 -6.24 23.54
N ALA A 142 10.32 -7.33 23.40
CA ALA A 142 10.41 -8.50 24.26
C ALA A 142 11.77 -9.20 24.21
N ASN A 143 12.49 -9.11 23.08
CA ASN A 143 13.84 -9.65 22.95
C ASN A 143 14.93 -8.69 23.44
N LEU A 144 14.73 -7.38 23.28
CA LEU A 144 15.68 -6.36 23.76
C LEU A 144 15.69 -6.24 25.29
N GLY A 145 14.59 -6.55 25.96
CA GLY A 145 14.52 -6.63 27.42
C GLY A 145 15.22 -7.85 28.03
N ARG A 146 15.71 -8.79 27.21
CA ARG A 146 16.38 -10.01 27.68
C ARG A 146 17.88 -9.79 27.86
N THR A 147 18.40 -10.33 28.96
CA THR A 147 19.83 -10.45 29.20
C THR A 147 20.49 -11.31 28.11
N HIS A 148 21.80 -11.18 27.96
CA HIS A 148 22.55 -11.96 26.97
C HIS A 148 22.37 -13.48 27.17
N ALA A 149 22.39 -13.94 28.44
CA ALA A 149 22.18 -15.34 28.79
C ALA A 149 20.78 -15.86 28.41
N GLU A 150 19.75 -15.03 28.55
CA GLU A 150 18.37 -15.39 28.17
C GLU A 150 18.20 -15.49 26.64
N ARG A 151 18.86 -14.60 25.89
CA ARG A 151 18.87 -14.67 24.42
C ARG A 151 19.56 -15.93 23.91
N LEU A 152 20.68 -16.33 24.51
CA LEU A 152 21.36 -17.59 24.16
C LEU A 152 20.48 -18.81 24.46
N ARG A 153 19.87 -18.88 25.66
CA ARG A 153 18.95 -19.97 26.01
C ARG A 153 17.75 -20.09 25.07
N GLN A 154 17.20 -18.97 24.62
CA GLN A 154 16.13 -18.96 23.62
C GLN A 154 16.60 -19.47 22.26
N LEU A 155 17.79 -19.06 21.81
CA LEU A 155 18.35 -19.55 20.54
C LEU A 155 18.61 -21.05 20.59
N ASP A 156 19.10 -21.57 21.72
CA ASP A 156 19.28 -23.00 21.94
C ASP A 156 17.95 -23.75 21.96
N ALA A 157 16.92 -23.20 22.60
CA ALA A 157 15.57 -23.75 22.61
C ALA A 157 14.95 -23.78 21.19
N MET A 158 15.12 -22.71 20.40
CA MET A 158 14.65 -22.65 19.01
C MET A 158 15.41 -23.64 18.11
N ALA A 159 16.73 -23.78 18.30
CA ALA A 159 17.54 -24.77 17.60
C ALA A 159 17.17 -26.21 18.00
N GLY A 160 16.83 -26.45 19.26
CA GLY A 160 16.29 -27.71 19.76
C GLY A 160 14.94 -28.05 19.12
N PHE A 161 14.01 -27.09 19.11
CA PHE A 161 12.69 -27.24 18.49
C PHE A 161 12.80 -27.57 16.99
N ARG A 162 13.60 -26.82 16.22
CA ARG A 162 13.81 -27.08 14.78
C ARG A 162 14.36 -28.48 14.52
N ARG A 163 15.31 -28.93 15.33
CA ARG A 163 15.87 -30.30 15.24
C ARG A 163 14.84 -31.37 15.61
N GLY A 164 13.92 -31.08 16.53
CA GLY A 164 12.82 -31.98 16.90
C GLY A 164 11.73 -32.07 15.83
N VAL A 165 11.34 -30.95 15.22
CA VAL A 165 10.33 -30.91 14.15
C VAL A 165 10.85 -31.54 12.86
N GLY A 166 12.13 -31.34 12.52
CA GLY A 166 12.75 -31.98 11.34
C GLY A 166 12.98 -33.49 11.47
N ARG A 167 12.78 -34.08 12.65
CA ARG A 167 12.99 -35.51 12.94
C ARG A 167 11.71 -36.31 13.18
N ARG A 168 10.55 -35.65 13.26
CA ARG A 168 9.25 -36.35 13.33
C ARG A 168 8.78 -36.61 11.89
N PRO A 169 8.78 -37.85 11.38
CA PRO A 169 7.99 -38.16 10.20
C PRO A 169 6.54 -37.80 10.53
N LEU A 170 5.87 -37.10 9.62
CA LEU A 170 4.44 -36.86 9.69
C LEU A 170 3.76 -38.23 9.71
N THR A 171 3.40 -38.74 10.89
CA THR A 171 2.48 -39.86 11.00
C THR A 171 1.15 -39.37 10.44
N THR A 172 0.90 -39.76 9.20
CA THR A 172 -0.42 -39.83 8.58
C THR A 172 -1.37 -40.50 9.56
N VAL A 173 -2.26 -39.72 10.15
CA VAL A 173 -3.48 -40.24 10.76
C VAL A 173 -4.39 -40.59 9.58
N ALA A 174 -4.50 -41.89 9.29
CA ALA A 174 -5.49 -42.45 8.38
C ALA A 174 -6.85 -42.54 9.12
N PRO A 175 -7.98 -42.58 8.39
CA PRO A 175 -9.30 -42.10 8.82
C PRO A 175 -9.94 -42.88 9.96
#